data_AF-B0K1S7-F1
#
_entry.id   AF-B0K1S7-F1
#
_cell.length_a   1.000
_cell.length_b   1.000
_cell.length_c   1.000
_cell.angle_alpha   90.00
_cell.angle_beta   90.00
_cell.angle_gamma   90.00
#
_symmetry.space_group_name_H-M   'P 1'
#
loop_
_entity.id
_entity.type
_entity.pdbx_description
1 polymer ?
#
loop_
_entity_poly.entity_id
_entity_poly.type
_entity_poly.pdbx_seq_one_letter_code
_entity_poly.pdbx_strand_id
1 'polypeptide(L)'
;MKKFEFNLQPVLNLKEQSEKIEKEKLAKVMAEINIQKEELHKLTKHLNEILEKTKVEMKEGTTIHKILESDVYVKKIQQMIEDKKLLIKKLEKDADLIRENLLKVSKEKKALENLKEKRFSEYQYLMAIEQNKFVDEQISFRVAKSY
;
A
#
# COMPACT_ATOMS: atom_id res chain seq x y z
N MET A 1 16.78 -3.19 -39.35
CA MET A 1 16.60 -2.09 -38.37
C MET A 1 16.77 -2.64 -36.96
N LYS A 2 17.38 -1.89 -36.05
CA LYS A 2 17.57 -2.33 -34.65
C LYS A 2 16.24 -2.32 -33.91
N LYS A 3 16.03 -3.31 -33.04
CA LYS A 3 14.86 -3.39 -32.14
C LYS A 3 14.85 -2.19 -31.18
N PHE A 4 13.67 -1.72 -30.78
CA PHE A 4 13.55 -0.69 -29.74
C PHE A 4 14.14 -1.18 -28.41
N GLU A 5 15.03 -0.37 -27.84
CA GLU A 5 15.63 -0.59 -26.53
C GLU A 5 15.44 0.65 -25.67
N PHE A 6 14.89 0.44 -24.47
CA PHE A 6 14.72 1.51 -23.50
C PHE A 6 15.87 1.47 -22.47
N ASN A 7 16.80 2.40 -22.58
CA ASN A 7 18.03 2.42 -21.75
C ASN A 7 17.76 2.47 -20.24
N LEU A 8 16.60 3.00 -19.81
CA LEU A 8 16.20 3.08 -18.41
C LEU A 8 15.31 1.89 -17.97
N GLN A 9 15.18 0.84 -18.78
CA GLN A 9 14.42 -0.35 -18.41
C GLN A 9 14.90 -0.98 -17.09
N PRO A 10 16.21 -1.09 -16.80
CA PRO A 10 16.66 -1.60 -15.50
C PRO A 10 16.18 -0.74 -14.33
N VAL A 11 16.18 0.59 -14.48
CA VAL A 11 15.71 1.52 -13.45
C VAL A 11 14.20 1.38 -13.24
N LEU A 12 13.44 1.23 -14.33
CA LEU A 12 11.99 0.99 -14.26
C LEU A 12 11.68 -0.31 -13.50
N ASN A 13 12.39 -1.40 -13.81
CA ASN A 13 12.22 -2.69 -13.11
C ASN A 13 12.50 -2.56 -11.60
N LEU A 14 13.54 -1.82 -11.22
CA LEU A 14 13.86 -1.57 -9.80
C LEU A 14 12.74 -0.78 -9.11
N LYS A 15 12.12 0.18 -9.80
CA LYS A 15 11.00 0.95 -9.25
C LYS A 15 9.73 0.11 -9.12
N GLU A 16 9.45 -0.78 -10.07
CA GLU A 16 8.36 -1.76 -9.96
C GLU A 16 8.53 -2.68 -8.75
N GLN A 17 9.75 -3.21 -8.55
CA GLN A 17 10.06 -4.03 -7.39
C GLN A 17 9.93 -3.25 -6.08
N SER A 18 10.42 -2.01 -6.05
CA SER A 18 10.31 -1.13 -4.88
C SER A 18 8.85 -0.85 -4.54
N GLU A 19 8.01 -0.58 -5.54
CA GLU A 19 6.57 -0.35 -5.36
C GLU A 19 5.89 -1.60 -4.77
N LYS A 20 6.24 -2.79 -5.26
CA LYS A 20 5.72 -4.06 -4.74
C LYS A 20 6.09 -4.25 -3.26
N ILE A 21 7.35 -4.00 -2.91
CA ILE A 21 7.84 -4.11 -1.53
C ILE A 21 7.08 -3.16 -0.59
N GLU A 22 6.86 -1.90 -0.99
CA GLU A 22 6.12 -0.94 -0.19
C GLU A 22 4.64 -1.32 -0.04
N LYS A 23 4.00 -1.87 -1.09
CA LYS A 23 2.64 -2.43 -0.99
C LYS A 23 2.56 -3.58 -0.01
N GLU A 24 3.53 -4.50 -0.02
CA GLU A 24 3.60 -5.62 0.91
C GLU A 24 3.81 -5.16 2.35
N LYS A 25 4.68 -4.18 2.59
CA LYS A 25 4.86 -3.55 3.91
C LYS A 25 3.56 -2.93 4.41
N LEU A 26 2.88 -2.17 3.57
CA LEU A 26 1.61 -1.54 3.93
C LEU A 26 0.55 -2.59 4.28
N ALA A 27 0.45 -3.65 3.48
CA ALA A 27 -0.49 -4.74 3.74
C ALA A 27 -0.24 -5.41 5.10
N LYS A 28 1.02 -5.66 5.45
CA LYS A 28 1.40 -6.23 6.75
C LYS A 28 1.01 -5.33 7.92
N VAL A 29 1.33 -4.04 7.85
CA VAL A 29 0.98 -3.09 8.92
C VAL A 29 -0.54 -2.94 9.05
N MET A 30 -1.26 -2.89 7.93
CA MET A 30 -2.73 -2.83 7.95
C MET A 30 -3.37 -4.09 8.55
N ALA A 31 -2.83 -5.27 8.27
CA ALA A 31 -3.28 -6.50 8.89
C ALA A 31 -3.06 -6.47 10.41
N GLU A 32 -1.89 -6.01 10.87
CA GLU A 32 -1.59 -5.85 12.29
C GLU A 32 -2.55 -4.86 12.97
N ILE A 33 -2.82 -3.70 12.34
CA ILE A 33 -3.79 -2.72 12.84
C ILE A 33 -5.17 -3.37 13.04
N ASN A 34 -5.62 -4.18 12.08
CA ASN A 34 -6.91 -4.85 12.16
C ASN A 34 -6.96 -5.84 13.33
N ILE A 35 -5.92 -6.67 13.49
CA ILE A 35 -5.79 -7.59 14.62
C ILE A 35 -5.86 -6.82 15.95
N GLN A 36 -5.09 -5.75 16.09
CA GLN A 36 -5.09 -4.96 17.31
C GLN A 36 -6.44 -4.28 17.59
N LYS A 37 -7.16 -3.83 16.55
CA LYS A 37 -8.51 -3.26 16.67
C LYS A 37 -9.53 -4.31 17.11
N GLU A 38 -9.45 -5.53 16.60
CA GLU A 38 -10.30 -6.64 17.04
C GLU A 38 -10.05 -6.99 18.50
N GLU A 39 -8.79 -7.05 18.92
CA GLU A 39 -8.43 -7.32 20.32
C GLU A 39 -8.88 -6.19 21.25
N LEU A 40 -8.75 -4.93 20.83
CA LEU A 40 -9.28 -3.77 21.54
C LEU A 40 -10.81 -3.88 21.71
N HIS A 41 -11.52 -4.27 20.64
CA HIS A 41 -12.96 -4.46 20.68
C HIS A 41 -13.35 -5.56 21.69
N LYS A 42 -12.65 -6.70 21.67
CA LYS A 42 -12.85 -7.80 22.63
C LYS A 42 -12.63 -7.35 24.07
N LEU A 43 -11.54 -6.62 24.36
CA LEU A 43 -11.26 -6.09 25.70
C LEU A 43 -12.33 -5.08 26.16
N THR A 44 -12.77 -4.20 25.26
CA THR A 44 -13.81 -3.20 25.57
C THR A 44 -15.15 -3.87 25.86
N LYS A 45 -15.51 -4.89 25.08
CA LYS A 45 -16.71 -5.70 25.32
C LYS A 45 -16.64 -6.42 26.67
N HIS A 46 -15.51 -7.08 26.95
CA HIS A 46 -15.27 -7.76 28.22
C HIS A 46 -15.35 -6.81 29.41
N LEU A 47 -14.77 -5.61 29.29
CA LEU A 47 -14.88 -4.57 30.32
C LEU A 47 -16.34 -4.20 30.61
N ASN A 48 -17.15 -3.98 29.57
CA ASN A 48 -18.56 -3.66 29.72
C ASN A 48 -19.34 -4.80 30.38
N GLU A 49 -19.05 -6.06 30.03
CA GLU A 49 -19.66 -7.23 30.66
C GLU A 49 -19.35 -7.32 32.16
N ILE A 50 -18.11 -7.03 32.56
CA ILE A 50 -17.71 -6.98 33.98
C ILE A 50 -18.43 -5.86 34.71
N LEU A 51 -18.44 -4.66 34.13
CA LEU A 51 -19.09 -3.49 34.75
C LEU A 51 -20.59 -3.75 34.96
N GLU A 52 -21.29 -4.30 33.99
CA GLU A 52 -22.71 -4.65 34.15
C GLU A 52 -22.92 -5.75 35.21
N LYS A 53 -22.08 -6.79 35.23
CA LYS A 53 -22.15 -7.83 36.29
C LYS A 53 -21.95 -7.24 37.68
N THR A 54 -20.91 -6.43 37.87
CA THR A 54 -20.64 -5.79 39.17
C THR A 54 -21.78 -4.88 39.61
N LYS A 55 -22.41 -4.17 38.68
CA LYS A 55 -23.57 -3.31 38.95
C LYS A 55 -24.80 -4.10 39.39
N VAL A 56 -25.03 -5.28 38.80
CA VAL A 56 -26.10 -6.19 39.23
C VAL A 56 -25.81 -6.75 40.62
N GLU A 57 -24.60 -7.26 40.87
CA GLU A 57 -24.20 -7.79 42.18
C GLU A 57 -24.29 -6.73 43.29
N MET A 58 -23.95 -5.47 42.99
CA MET A 58 -24.11 -4.36 43.94
C MET A 58 -25.58 -4.07 44.28
N LYS A 59 -26.52 -4.26 43.35
CA LYS A 59 -27.96 -4.08 43.59
C LYS A 59 -28.55 -5.22 44.41
N GLU A 60 -28.06 -6.45 44.21
CA GLU A 60 -28.53 -7.65 44.90
C GLU A 60 -27.93 -7.81 46.31
N GLY A 61 -26.91 -7.01 46.64
CA GLY A 61 -26.19 -7.06 47.90
C GLY A 61 -24.95 -7.93 47.78
N THR A 62 -23.78 -7.29 47.77
CA THR A 62 -22.47 -7.96 47.67
C THR A 62 -21.53 -7.50 48.79
N THR A 63 -20.42 -8.21 48.97
CA THR A 63 -19.42 -7.85 49.97
C THR A 63 -18.48 -6.77 49.44
N ILE A 64 -17.99 -5.91 50.34
CA ILE A 64 -16.99 -4.88 50.00
C ILE A 64 -15.74 -5.50 49.35
N HIS A 65 -15.35 -6.71 49.76
CA HIS A 65 -14.21 -7.42 49.19
C HIS A 65 -14.37 -7.71 47.69
N LYS A 66 -15.55 -8.19 47.25
CA LYS A 66 -15.83 -8.46 45.83
C LYS A 66 -15.82 -7.19 44.97
N ILE A 67 -16.27 -6.07 45.54
CA ILE A 67 -16.24 -4.76 44.86
C ILE A 67 -14.79 -4.34 44.64
N LEU A 68 -13.94 -4.43 45.67
CA LEU A 68 -12.53 -4.07 45.57
C LEU A 68 -11.76 -4.95 44.56
N GLU A 69 -12.00 -6.26 44.56
CA GLU A 69 -11.39 -7.17 43.60
C GLU A 69 -11.79 -6.83 42.15
N SER A 70 -13.07 -6.54 41.94
CA SER A 70 -13.59 -6.13 40.63
C SER A 70 -12.97 -4.81 40.16
N ASP A 71 -12.83 -3.83 41.05
CA ASP A 71 -12.22 -2.52 40.76
C ASP A 71 -10.76 -2.65 40.31
N VAL A 72 -9.98 -3.50 40.98
CA VAL A 72 -8.57 -3.77 40.61
C VAL A 72 -8.52 -4.39 39.22
N TYR A 73 -9.40 -5.34 38.94
CA TYR A 73 -9.47 -6.01 37.65
C TYR A 73 -9.91 -5.06 36.51
N VAL A 74 -10.92 -4.22 36.75
CA VAL A 74 -11.39 -3.16 35.85
C VAL A 74 -10.25 -2.21 35.49
N LYS A 75 -9.50 -1.72 36.48
CA LYS A 75 -8.34 -0.83 36.25
C LYS A 75 -7.28 -1.49 35.37
N LYS A 76 -7.01 -2.79 35.59
CA LYS A 76 -6.06 -3.54 34.76
C LYS A 76 -6.51 -3.62 33.30
N ILE A 77 -7.79 -3.92 33.05
CA ILE A 77 -8.32 -3.98 31.69
C ILE A 77 -8.30 -2.60 31.03
N GLN A 78 -8.66 -1.54 31.76
CA GLN A 78 -8.59 -0.17 31.27
C GLN A 78 -7.16 0.20 30.85
N GLN A 79 -6.15 -0.16 31.65
CA GLN A 79 -4.75 0.04 31.27
C GLN A 79 -4.39 -0.71 29.99
N MET A 80 -4.79 -1.98 29.86
CA MET A 80 -4.55 -2.77 28.64
C MET A 80 -5.23 -2.15 27.39
N ILE A 81 -6.42 -1.58 27.56
CA ILE A 81 -7.14 -0.85 26.51
C ILE A 81 -6.36 0.39 26.07
N GLU A 82 -5.87 1.19 27.01
CA GLU A 82 -5.08 2.38 26.69
C GLU A 82 -3.75 2.02 26.01
N ASP A 83 -3.06 0.99 26.49
CA ASP A 83 -1.82 0.51 25.86
C ASP A 83 -2.07 0.06 24.41
N LYS A 84 -3.19 -0.64 24.15
CA LYS A 84 -3.59 -1.03 22.79
C LYS A 84 -3.95 0.15 21.91
N LYS A 85 -4.67 1.15 22.42
CA LYS A 85 -4.97 2.37 21.65
C LYS A 85 -3.68 3.10 21.25
N LEU A 86 -2.71 3.19 22.16
CA LEU A 86 -1.41 3.77 21.87
C LEU A 86 -0.64 2.97 20.81
N LEU A 87 -0.68 1.64 20.88
CA LEU A 87 -0.07 0.76 19.87
C LEU A 87 -0.72 0.96 18.48
N ILE A 88 -2.05 0.92 18.41
CA ILE A 88 -2.80 1.16 17.15
C ILE A 88 -2.42 2.53 16.57
N LYS A 89 -2.37 3.57 17.39
CA LYS A 89 -1.98 4.92 16.95
C LYS A 89 -0.54 4.97 16.40
N LYS A 90 0.39 4.19 16.97
CA LYS A 90 1.76 4.08 16.44
C LYS A 90 1.75 3.37 15.07
N LEU A 91 1.07 2.23 14.97
CA LEU A 91 0.95 1.48 13.73
C LEU A 91 0.28 2.29 12.61
N GLU A 92 -0.73 3.09 12.95
CA GLU A 92 -1.39 3.99 11.99
C GLU A 92 -0.44 5.06 11.45
N LYS A 93 0.41 5.65 12.31
CA LYS A 93 1.47 6.57 11.88
C LYS A 93 2.49 5.87 10.97
N ASP A 94 2.90 4.66 11.31
CA ASP A 94 3.82 3.88 10.49
C ASP A 94 3.21 3.56 9.12
N ALA A 95 1.91 3.22 9.08
CA ALA A 95 1.17 3.00 7.84
C ALA A 95 1.12 4.27 6.97
N ASP A 96 0.96 5.44 7.57
CA ASP A 96 0.96 6.72 6.84
C ASP A 96 2.33 7.02 6.22
N LEU A 97 3.42 6.78 6.95
CA LEU A 97 4.78 6.91 6.40
C LEU A 97 5.01 5.95 5.21
N ILE A 98 4.54 4.72 5.32
CA ILE A 98 4.63 3.73 4.22
C ILE A 98 3.78 4.19 3.02
N ARG A 99 2.58 4.74 3.24
CA ARG A 99 1.74 5.30 2.18
C ARG A 99 2.42 6.45 1.45
N GLU A 100 3.05 7.36 2.18
CA GLU A 100 3.79 8.47 1.58
C GLU A 100 4.95 7.97 0.70
N ASN A 101 5.69 6.98 1.19
CA ASN A 101 6.79 6.38 0.42
C ASN A 101 6.28 5.64 -0.82
N LEU A 102 5.19 4.87 -0.68
CA LEU A 102 4.54 4.22 -1.81
C LEU A 102 4.10 5.24 -2.88
N LEU A 103 3.49 6.35 -2.47
CA LEU A 103 3.09 7.42 -3.39
C LEU A 103 4.28 8.01 -4.14
N LYS A 104 5.43 8.23 -3.47
CA LYS A 104 6.66 8.70 -4.12
C LYS A 104 7.15 7.70 -5.16
N VAL A 105 7.29 6.44 -4.78
CA VAL A 105 7.76 5.37 -5.68
C VAL A 105 6.83 5.18 -6.88
N SER A 106 5.51 5.16 -6.65
CA SER A 106 4.51 5.04 -7.73
C SER A 106 4.57 6.23 -8.69
N LYS A 107 4.79 7.47 -8.21
CA LYS A 107 4.95 8.66 -9.06
C LYS A 107 6.20 8.55 -9.94
N GLU A 108 7.33 8.17 -9.36
CA GLU A 108 8.59 8.00 -10.09
C GLU A 108 8.51 6.89 -11.14
N LYS A 109 7.91 5.76 -10.78
CA LYS A 109 7.62 4.66 -11.72
C LYS A 109 6.78 5.15 -12.89
N LYS A 110 5.66 5.83 -12.61
CA LYS A 110 4.76 6.34 -13.65
C LYS A 110 5.45 7.33 -14.58
N ALA A 111 6.36 8.16 -14.06
CA ALA A 111 7.16 9.06 -14.88
C ALA A 111 8.08 8.29 -15.86
N LEU A 112 8.70 7.19 -15.41
CA LEU A 112 9.52 6.33 -16.26
C LEU A 112 8.71 5.56 -17.30
N GLU A 113 7.51 5.07 -16.94
CA GLU A 113 6.58 4.42 -17.87
C GLU A 113 6.17 5.40 -18.99
N ASN A 114 5.73 6.61 -18.61
CA ASN A 114 5.36 7.64 -19.57
C ASN A 114 6.54 8.02 -20.49
N LEU A 115 7.76 8.07 -19.95
CA LEU A 115 8.96 8.34 -20.75
C LEU A 115 9.22 7.20 -21.74
N LYS A 116 9.09 5.95 -21.31
CA LYS A 116 9.23 4.78 -22.18
C LYS A 116 8.22 4.79 -23.32
N GLU A 117 6.95 5.08 -23.01
CA GLU A 117 5.87 5.19 -24.00
C GLU A 117 6.17 6.27 -25.05
N LYS A 118 6.61 7.46 -24.61
CA LYS A 118 7.01 8.54 -25.52
C LYS A 118 8.15 8.10 -26.44
N ARG A 119 9.23 7.53 -25.89
CA ARG A 119 10.37 7.03 -26.68
C ARG A 119 9.97 5.93 -27.65
N PHE A 120 9.04 5.07 -27.26
CA PHE A 120 8.52 4.04 -28.13
C PHE A 120 7.72 4.63 -29.29
N SER A 121 6.88 5.63 -29.02
CA SER A 121 6.12 6.33 -30.07
C SER A 121 7.02 7.06 -31.05
N GLU A 122 8.08 7.73 -30.57
CA GLU A 122 9.11 8.36 -31.41
C GLU A 122 9.80 7.32 -32.32
N TYR A 123 10.18 6.16 -31.75
CA TYR A 123 10.78 5.07 -32.52
C TYR A 123 9.84 4.55 -33.61
N GLN A 124 8.55 4.33 -33.30
CA GLN A 124 7.56 3.88 -34.27
C GLN A 124 7.37 4.89 -35.41
N TYR A 125 7.35 6.18 -35.09
CA TYR A 125 7.25 7.25 -36.08
C TYR A 125 8.46 7.27 -37.03
N LEU A 126 9.67 7.19 -36.49
CA LEU A 126 10.90 7.13 -37.30
C LEU A 126 10.95 5.87 -38.17
N MET A 127 10.52 4.73 -37.64
CA MET A 127 10.39 3.49 -38.41
C MET A 127 9.44 3.66 -39.60
N ALA A 128 8.28 4.29 -39.41
CA ALA A 128 7.32 4.52 -40.48
C ALA A 128 7.90 5.44 -41.58
N ILE A 129 8.65 6.50 -41.20
CA ILE A 129 9.33 7.37 -42.16
C ILE A 129 10.37 6.59 -42.98
N GLU A 130 11.20 5.78 -42.34
CA GLU A 130 12.24 5.00 -43.03
C GLU A 130 11.63 3.96 -43.98
N GLN A 131 10.55 3.30 -43.56
CA GLN A 131 9.80 2.39 -44.42
C GLN A 131 9.20 3.09 -45.64
N ASN A 132 8.59 4.26 -45.46
CA ASN A 132 8.04 5.04 -46.58
C ASN A 132 9.13 5.46 -47.56
N LYS A 133 10.28 5.96 -47.08
CA LYS A 133 11.42 6.30 -47.95
C LYS A 133 11.92 5.10 -48.75
N PHE A 134 12.05 3.94 -48.12
CA PHE A 134 12.46 2.72 -48.80
C PHE A 134 11.46 2.32 -49.90
N VAL A 135 10.16 2.47 -49.65
CA VAL A 135 9.12 2.20 -50.66
C VAL A 135 9.23 3.17 -51.84
N ASP A 136 9.39 4.47 -51.58
CA ASP A 136 9.54 5.50 -52.62
C ASP A 136 10.79 5.27 -53.48
N GLU A 137 11.92 4.90 -52.87
CA GLU A 137 13.15 4.54 -53.58
C GLU A 137 12.96 3.30 -54.48
N GLN A 138 12.25 2.27 -53.99
CA GLN A 138 11.94 1.08 -54.78
C GLN A 138 11.03 1.39 -55.97
N ILE A 139 10.02 2.25 -55.79
CA ILE A 139 9.14 2.70 -56.88
C ILE A 139 9.96 3.48 -57.91
N SER A 140 10.78 4.42 -57.48
CA SER A 140 11.62 5.25 -58.36
C SER A 140 12.60 4.40 -59.17
N PHE A 141 13.22 3.39 -58.55
CA PHE A 141 14.12 2.45 -59.24
C PHE A 141 13.38 1.60 -60.28
N ARG A 142 12.16 1.14 -59.99
CA ARG A 142 11.35 0.38 -60.96
C ARG A 142 10.94 1.24 -62.15
N VAL A 143 10.52 2.48 -61.91
CA VAL A 143 10.14 3.44 -62.97
C VAL A 143 11.35 3.78 -63.85
N ALA A 144 12.51 4.02 -63.26
CA ALA A 144 13.75 4.31 -64.01
C ALA A 144 14.22 3.14 -64.88
N LYS A 145 13.87 1.89 -64.53
CA LYS A 145 14.23 0.67 -65.30
C LYS A 145 13.21 0.32 -66.38
N SER A 146 12.05 0.98 -66.40
CA SER A 146 10.99 0.77 -67.40
C SER A 146 11.05 1.73 -68.60
N TYR A 147 12.08 2.58 -68.65
CA TYR A 147 12.47 3.39 -69.82
C TYR A 147 13.77 2.84 -70.41
#